data_AF-A0A3A3GDZ8-F1
#
_entry.id   AF-A0A3A3GDZ8-F1
#
_cell.length_a   1.000
_cell.length_b   1.000
_cell.length_c   1.000
_cell.angle_alpha   90.00
_cell.angle_beta   90.00
_cell.angle_gamma   90.00
#
_symmetry.space_group_name_H-M   'P 1'
#
loop_
_entity.id
_entity.type
_entity.pdbx_description
1 polymer ?
#
loop_
_entity_poly.entity_id
_entity_poly.type
_entity_poly.pdbx_seq_one_letter_code
_entity_poly.pdbx_strand_id
1 'polypeptide(L)' 'MRAKLHTEVKCLGCQRLLANEEAMLVFRTGFYGDAPVGGCEQCVAKHAPLNRMWRVRLTDLPYDSLH' A
#
# COMPACT_ATOMS: atom_id res chain seq x y z
N MET A 1 -14.06 3.29 -20.10
CA MET A 1 -13.11 4.27 -19.51
C MET A 1 -11.80 3.55 -19.22
N ARG A 2 -10.70 3.91 -19.91
CA ARG A 2 -9.37 3.37 -19.58
C ARG A 2 -8.92 4.04 -18.29
N ALA A 3 -8.75 3.28 -17.20
CA ALA A 3 -8.11 3.79 -16.01
C ALA A 3 -6.72 4.30 -16.41
N LYS A 4 -6.43 5.59 -16.15
CA LYS A 4 -5.06 6.10 -16.19
C LYS A 4 -4.26 5.19 -15.25
N LEU A 5 -3.28 4.46 -15.78
CA LEU A 5 -2.32 3.77 -14.92
C LEU A 5 -1.59 4.85 -14.14
N HIS A 6 -1.96 5.03 -12.87
CA HIS A 6 -1.21 5.89 -11.97
C HIS A 6 0.20 5.32 -11.93
N THR A 7 1.18 6.07 -12.41
CA THR A 7 2.58 5.63 -12.48
C THR A 7 3.26 5.67 -11.11
N GLU A 8 2.65 6.38 -10.16
CA GLU A 8 3.21 6.67 -8.86
C GLU A 8 2.23 6.34 -7.73
N VAL A 9 2.78 5.91 -6.61
CA VAL A 9 2.05 5.55 -5.39
C VAL A 9 2.60 6.36 -4.22
N LYS A 10 1.76 7.02 -3.45
CA LYS A 10 2.17 7.75 -2.24
C LYS A 10 2.32 6.77 -1.07
N CYS A 11 3.54 6.61 -0.57
CA CYS A 11 3.78 5.80 0.62
C CYS A 11 3.21 6.46 1.88
N LEU A 12 2.33 5.78 2.62
CA LEU A 12 1.77 6.32 3.87
C LEU A 12 2.79 6.44 5.01
N GLY A 13 3.80 5.56 5.03
CA GLY A 13 4.80 5.55 6.10
C GLY A 13 5.84 6.66 5.95
N CYS A 14 6.51 6.75 4.79
CA CYS A 14 7.59 7.71 4.56
C CYS A 14 7.18 8.92 3.71
N GLN A 15 5.93 9.00 3.26
CA GLN A 15 5.40 10.12 2.46
C GLN A 15 6.10 10.34 1.11
N ARG A 16 6.97 9.44 0.66
CA ARG A 16 7.58 9.51 -0.66
C ARG A 16 6.61 9.06 -1.75
N LEU A 17 6.73 9.64 -2.94
CA LEU A 17 6.16 9.05 -4.15
C LEU A 17 7.06 7.88 -4.58
N LEU A 18 6.44 6.74 -4.83
CA LEU A 18 7.09 5.50 -5.24
C LEU A 18 6.71 5.24 -6.69
N ALA A 19 7.65 4.69 -7.47
CA ALA A 19 7.25 4.00 -8.69
C ALA A 19 6.38 2.78 -8.32
N ASN A 20 5.46 2.36 -9.20
CA ASN A 20 4.63 1.17 -8.93
C ASN A 20 5.45 -0.07 -8.56
N GLU A 21 6.63 -0.26 -9.16
CA GLU A 21 7.52 -1.39 -8.90
C GLU A 21 8.15 -1.34 -7.50
N GLU A 22 8.30 -0.15 -6.91
CA GLU A 22 8.78 0.04 -5.53
C GLU A 22 7.66 -0.09 -4.49
N ALA A 23 6.40 -0.10 -4.93
CA ALA A 23 5.24 -0.21 -4.06
C ALA A 23 4.96 -1.69 -3.75
N MET A 24 5.23 -2.10 -2.51
CA MET A 24 4.90 -3.45 -2.03
C MET A 24 3.39 -3.63 -1.82
N LEU A 25 2.71 -2.53 -1.51
CA LEU A 25 1.27 -2.51 -1.27
C LEU A 25 0.64 -1.28 -1.91
N VAL A 26 -0.49 -1.46 -2.58
CA VAL A 26 -1.27 -0.39 -3.22
C VAL A 26 -2.74 -0.52 -2.80
N PHE A 27 -3.30 0.53 -2.23
CA PHE A 27 -4.70 0.56 -1.81
C PHE A 27 -5.59 0.97 -2.99
N ARG A 28 -6.50 0.09 -3.40
CA ARG A 28 -7.40 0.33 -4.54
C ARG A 28 -8.34 1.53 -4.35
N THR A 29 -8.69 1.82 -3.10
CA THR A 29 -9.66 2.87 -2.74
C THR A 29 -9.04 4.02 -1.94
N GLY A 30 -7.73 3.98 -1.70
CA GLY A 30 -7.03 5.02 -0.95
C GLY A 30 -6.27 5.94 -1.90
N PHE A 31 -6.52 7.25 -1.81
CA PHE A 31 -5.88 8.25 -2.67
C PHE A 31 -5.44 9.48 -1.85
N TYR A 32 -4.33 10.08 -2.27
CA TYR A 32 -3.86 11.38 -1.80
C TYR A 32 -3.76 12.31 -3.00
N GLY A 33 -4.75 13.20 -3.15
CA GLY A 33 -4.98 13.88 -4.43
C GLY A 33 -5.31 12.86 -5.52
N ASP A 34 -4.58 12.92 -6.63
CA ASP A 34 -4.76 11.99 -7.76
C ASP A 34 -3.85 10.76 -7.70
N ALA A 35 -3.03 10.60 -6.65
CA ALA A 35 -2.13 9.45 -6.53
C ALA A 35 -2.73 8.40 -5.58
N PRO A 36 -2.76 7.10 -5.96
CA PRO A 36 -3.11 6.05 -5.03
C PRO A 36 -2.12 6.02 -3.87
N VAL A 37 -2.60 5.65 -2.69
CA VAL A 37 -1.75 5.47 -1.50
C VAL A 37 -1.32 4.01 -1.38
N GLY A 38 -0.20 3.80 -0.70
CA GLY A 38 0.39 2.47 -0.56
C GLY A 38 1.49 2.42 0.50
N GLY A 39 2.35 1.41 0.40
CA GLY A 39 3.50 1.24 1.27
C GLY A 39 4.71 0.66 0.52
N CYS A 40 5.90 1.23 0.75
CA CYS A 40 7.16 0.60 0.35
C CYS A 40 7.53 -0.53 1.31
N GLU A 41 8.43 -1.42 0.89
CA GLU A 41 8.91 -2.55 1.67
C GLU A 41 9.35 -2.16 3.09
N GLN A 42 10.20 -1.14 3.21
CA GLN A 42 10.71 -0.67 4.51
C GLN A 42 9.59 -0.21 5.45
N CYS A 43 8.58 0.49 4.94
CA CYS A 43 7.45 0.95 5.74
C CYS A 43 6.49 -0.19 6.10
N VAL A 44 6.29 -1.16 5.20
CA VAL A 44 5.51 -2.37 5.48
C VAL A 44 6.19 -3.22 6.54
N ALA A 45 7.52 -3.30 6.56
CA ALA A 45 8.26 -4.01 7.61
C ALA A 45 8.22 -3.27 8.96
N LYS A 46 8.27 -1.93 8.95
CA LYS A 46 8.38 -1.10 10.15
C LYS A 46 7.04 -0.81 10.84
N HIS A 47 5.96 -0.61 10.09
CA HIS A 47 4.69 -0.14 10.65
C HIS A 47 3.69 -1.29 10.75
N ALA A 48 3.33 -1.67 11.98
CA ALA A 48 2.43 -2.80 12.26
C ALA A 48 1.11 -2.77 11.47
N PRO A 49 0.41 -1.61 11.31
CA PRO A 49 -0.81 -1.59 10.51
C PRO A 49 -0.58 -1.94 9.03
N LEU A 50 0.50 -1.43 8.43
CA LEU A 50 0.86 -1.71 7.04
C LEU A 50 1.29 -3.17 6.85
N ASN A 51 2.07 -3.70 7.80
CA ASN A 51 2.46 -5.11 7.82
C ASN A 51 1.22 -6.02 7.86
N ARG A 52 0.28 -5.70 8.75
CA ARG A 52 -0.94 -6.49 8.92
C ARG A 52 -1.79 -6.47 7.66
N MET A 53 -1.95 -5.32 7.00
CA MET A 53 -2.66 -5.22 5.71
C MET A 53 -1.99 -6.07 4.62
N TRP A 54 -0.66 -6.08 4.58
CA TRP A 54 0.08 -6.95 3.67
C TRP A 54 -0.14 -8.44 3.98
N ARG A 55 -0.12 -8.83 5.25
CA ARG A 55 -0.38 -10.22 5.67
C ARG A 55 -1.80 -10.68 5.35
N VAL A 56 -2.82 -9.82 5.48
CA VAL A 56 -4.20 -10.13 5.02
C VAL A 56 -4.17 -10.52 3.54
N ARG A 57 -3.48 -9.72 2.72
CA ARG A 57 -3.40 -9.97 1.27
C ARG A 57 -2.75 -11.31 0.92
N LEU A 58 -1.78 -11.77 1.71
CA LEU A 58 -1.05 -13.02 1.50
C LEU A 58 -1.76 -14.26 2.05
N THR A 59 -2.54 -14.11 3.12
CA THR A 59 -3.09 -15.23 3.88
C THR A 59 -4.59 -15.43 3.69
N ASP A 60 -5.27 -14.46 3.05
CA ASP A 60 -6.75 -14.36 2.98
C ASP A 60 -7.45 -14.43 4.35
N LEU A 61 -6.71 -14.24 5.45
CA LEU A 61 -7.25 -14.16 6.80
C LEU A 61 -7.80 -12.74 7.09
N PRO A 62 -8.89 -12.61 7.86
CA PRO A 62 -9.40 -11.31 8.29
C PRO A 62 -8.35 -10.46 9.02
N TYR A 63 -8.38 -9.13 8.83
CA TYR A 63 -7.44 -8.21 9.47
C TYR A 63 -7.35 -8.39 10.99
N ASP A 64 -8.48 -8.53 11.67
CA ASP A 64 -8.53 -8.65 13.13
C ASP A 64 -8.03 -10.01 13.66
N SER A 65 -7.89 -11.00 12.78
CA SER A 65 -7.36 -12.32 13.13
C SER A 65 -5.82 -12.40 13.08
N LEU A 66 -5.18 -11.40 12.50
CA LEU A 66 -3.72 -11.32 12.41
C LEU A 66 -3.21 -10.51 13.60
N HIS A 67 -2.56 -11.18 14.55
CA HIS A 67 -1.84 -10.53 15.65
C HIS A 67 -0.48 -10.00 15.19
#